data_AF-A0A2S6HFG9-F1
#
_entry.id   AF-A0A2S6HFG9-F1
#
_cell.length_a   1.000
_cell.length_b   1.000
_cell.length_c   1.000
_cell.angle_alpha   90.00
_cell.angle_beta   90.00
_cell.angle_gamma   90.00
#
_symmetry.space_group_name_H-M   'P 1'
#
loop_
_entity.id
_entity.type
_entity.pdbx_description
1 polymer ?
#
loop_
_entity_poly.entity_id
_entity_poly.type
_entity_poly.pdbx_seq_one_letter_code
_entity_poly.pdbx_strand_id
1 'polypeptide(L)'
;MLPELIKSSGIDTTSWLRHYLNCYLSPLLHCFYAYDLVFMPHGENLILVLENNVPVRAIMKDIAEEAAIMNKEVVLSEKVQRLSVFVPEELKILSIFTDFFDLIFRYMSHILVEHGGYSEHRFWQLVAECVLDYQRAHPELADKFERHDLFAPEFIRSCLNRLQLGNNQ
;
A
#
# COMPACT_ATOMS: atom_id res chain seq x y z
N MET A 1 8.82 -19.39 -5.72
CA MET A 1 7.75 -18.78 -4.91
C MET A 1 8.36 -17.81 -3.90
N LEU A 2 7.60 -16.88 -3.30
CA LEU A 2 8.12 -15.86 -2.39
C LEU A 2 9.06 -16.40 -1.29
N PRO A 3 8.76 -17.52 -0.58
CA PRO A 3 9.69 -18.07 0.43
C PRO A 3 11.07 -18.44 -0.12
N GLU A 4 11.16 -18.93 -1.36
CA GLU A 4 12.44 -19.26 -1.99
C GLU A 4 13.25 -18.01 -2.36
N LEU A 5 12.57 -16.91 -2.72
CA LEU A 5 13.24 -15.61 -2.95
C LEU A 5 13.82 -15.05 -1.64
N ILE A 6 13.06 -15.16 -0.55
CA ILE A 6 13.54 -14.75 0.78
C ILE A 6 14.72 -15.61 1.19
N LYS A 7 14.61 -16.94 1.05
CA LYS A 7 15.70 -17.87 1.39
C LYS A 7 16.97 -17.60 0.59
N SER A 8 16.85 -17.32 -0.72
CA SER A 8 18.00 -17.02 -1.57
C SER A 8 18.63 -15.64 -1.32
N SER A 9 18.00 -14.79 -0.51
CA SER A 9 18.55 -13.50 -0.11
C SER A 9 19.55 -13.57 1.04
N GLY A 10 19.57 -14.70 1.78
CA GLY A 10 20.49 -14.91 2.90
C GLY A 10 20.11 -14.17 4.19
N ILE A 11 19.01 -13.41 4.21
CA ILE A 11 18.45 -12.77 5.41
C ILE A 11 17.16 -13.45 5.87
N ASP A 12 16.78 -13.22 7.12
CA ASP A 12 15.54 -13.77 7.66
C ASP A 12 14.29 -13.05 7.09
N THR A 13 13.14 -13.73 7.16
CA THR A 13 11.86 -13.23 6.65
C THR A 13 11.45 -11.88 7.26
N THR A 14 11.71 -11.64 8.55
CA THR A 14 11.37 -10.36 9.19
C THR A 14 12.16 -9.22 8.55
N SER A 15 13.47 -9.40 8.41
CA SER A 15 14.34 -8.41 7.78
C SER A 15 13.94 -8.15 6.33
N TRP A 16 13.69 -9.21 5.56
CA TRP A 16 13.25 -9.08 4.15
C TRP A 16 11.94 -8.31 4.02
N LEU A 17 10.96 -8.60 4.89
CA LEU A 17 9.68 -7.90 4.91
C LEU A 17 9.83 -6.42 5.30
N ARG A 18 10.72 -6.06 6.23
CA ARG A 18 11.01 -4.65 6.53
C ARG A 18 11.52 -3.91 5.30
N HIS A 19 12.46 -4.51 4.56
CA HIS A 19 12.96 -3.94 3.30
C HIS A 19 11.83 -3.75 2.29
N TYR A 20 11.00 -4.78 2.08
CA TYR A 20 9.84 -4.71 1.19
C TYR A 20 8.86 -3.58 1.59
N LEU A 21 8.46 -3.51 2.86
CA LEU A 21 7.51 -2.50 3.35
C LEU A 21 8.07 -1.08 3.25
N ASN A 22 9.36 -0.88 3.55
CA ASN A 22 10.02 0.40 3.38
C ASN A 22 10.14 0.83 1.92
N CYS A 23 10.34 -0.11 1.01
CA CYS A 23 10.40 0.18 -0.43
C CYS A 23 9.03 0.46 -1.03
N TYR A 24 7.97 -0.09 -0.45
CA TYR A 24 6.65 -0.12 -1.08
C TYR A 24 5.54 0.58 -0.29
N LEU A 25 5.28 0.14 0.94
CA LEU A 25 4.20 0.70 1.77
C LEU A 25 4.54 2.12 2.23
N SER A 26 5.72 2.35 2.81
CA SER A 26 6.07 3.64 3.40
C SER A 26 5.99 4.83 2.42
N PRO A 27 6.50 4.74 1.16
CA PRO A 27 6.34 5.82 0.19
C PRO A 27 4.88 6.09 -0.18
N LEU A 28 4.02 5.08 -0.14
CA LEU A 28 2.61 5.21 -0.48
C LEU A 28 1.77 5.78 0.67
N LEU A 29 2.12 5.44 1.91
CA LEU A 29 1.65 6.18 3.08
C LEU A 29 2.01 7.66 2.94
N HIS A 30 3.24 7.98 2.51
CA HIS A 30 3.65 9.35 2.29
C HIS A 30 2.86 10.05 1.18
N CYS A 31 2.66 9.40 0.04
CA CYS A 31 1.85 9.94 -1.04
C CYS A 31 0.42 10.26 -0.57
N PHE A 32 -0.21 9.33 0.15
CA PHE A 32 -1.55 9.50 0.67
C PHE A 32 -1.64 10.64 1.71
N TYR A 33 -0.81 10.60 2.75
CA TYR A 33 -0.91 11.55 3.86
C TYR A 33 -0.35 12.94 3.51
N ALA A 34 0.79 13.03 2.84
CA ALA A 34 1.38 14.34 2.54
C ALA A 34 0.72 15.02 1.32
N TYR A 35 0.20 14.26 0.34
CA TYR A 35 -0.18 14.82 -0.95
C TYR A 35 -1.60 14.47 -1.42
N ASP A 36 -2.40 13.73 -0.62
CA ASP A 36 -3.68 13.16 -1.06
C ASP A 36 -3.54 12.29 -2.33
N LEU A 37 -2.31 11.84 -2.62
CA LEU A 37 -1.93 11.17 -3.85
C LEU A 37 -2.02 9.66 -3.67
N VAL A 38 -2.76 9.02 -4.55
CA VAL A 38 -2.91 7.56 -4.63
C VAL A 38 -2.55 7.07 -6.02
N PHE A 39 -2.25 5.78 -6.09
CA PHE A 39 -1.97 5.03 -7.31
C PHE A 39 -2.85 3.78 -7.30
N MET A 40 -2.86 3.02 -8.39
CA MET A 40 -3.34 1.63 -8.42
C MET A 40 -2.15 0.69 -8.17
N PRO A 41 -1.87 0.31 -6.92
CA PRO A 41 -0.63 -0.35 -6.53
C PRO A 41 -0.86 -1.87 -6.49
N HIS A 42 -1.42 -2.43 -7.55
CA HIS A 42 -1.52 -3.89 -7.67
C HIS A 42 -0.21 -4.46 -8.22
N GLY A 43 -0.03 -5.78 -8.09
CA GLY A 43 1.23 -6.46 -8.41
C GLY A 43 1.78 -6.15 -9.81
N GLU A 44 0.93 -5.93 -10.81
CA GLU A 44 1.39 -5.57 -12.16
C GLU A 44 2.01 -4.16 -12.24
N ASN A 45 1.55 -3.19 -11.45
CA ASN A 45 2.00 -1.78 -11.53
C ASN A 45 3.26 -1.50 -10.71
N LEU A 46 3.80 -2.53 -10.04
CA LEU A 46 4.99 -2.43 -9.23
C LEU A 46 6.12 -3.29 -9.78
N ILE A 47 7.28 -2.67 -9.99
CA ILE A 47 8.52 -3.39 -10.28
C ILE A 47 9.44 -3.24 -9.08
N LEU A 48 9.74 -4.35 -8.39
CA LEU A 48 10.75 -4.37 -7.32
C LEU A 48 12.14 -4.46 -7.92
N VAL A 49 13.03 -3.57 -7.50
CA VAL A 49 14.46 -3.68 -7.75
C VAL A 49 15.09 -4.44 -6.59
N LEU A 50 15.78 -5.52 -6.91
CA LEU A 50 16.39 -6.41 -5.94
C LEU A 50 17.91 -6.35 -6.04
N GLU A 51 18.58 -6.27 -4.89
CA GLU A 51 20.01 -6.52 -4.76
C GLU A 51 20.20 -7.73 -3.84
N ASN A 52 20.90 -8.75 -4.32
CA ASN A 52 21.02 -10.04 -3.60
C ASN A 52 19.66 -10.60 -3.17
N ASN A 53 18.64 -10.50 -4.05
CA ASN A 53 17.26 -10.90 -3.76
C ASN A 53 16.56 -10.14 -2.61
N VAL A 54 17.13 -9.03 -2.12
CA VAL A 54 16.51 -8.13 -1.13
C VAL A 54 15.94 -6.91 -1.86
N PRO A 55 14.68 -6.48 -1.58
CA PRO A 55 14.14 -5.25 -2.12
C PRO A 55 14.93 -4.03 -1.65
N VAL A 56 15.42 -3.23 -2.60
CA VAL A 56 16.13 -1.97 -2.32
C VAL A 56 15.37 -0.72 -2.77
N ARG A 57 14.44 -0.87 -3.72
CA ARG A 57 13.47 0.16 -4.11
C ARG A 57 12.33 -0.46 -4.92
N ALA A 58 11.24 0.29 -5.05
CA ALA A 58 10.16 -0.02 -5.96
C ALA A 58 10.04 1.04 -7.06
N ILE A 59 9.63 0.61 -8.25
CA ILE A 59 9.30 1.49 -9.38
C ILE A 59 7.80 1.33 -9.62
N MET A 60 7.07 2.45 -9.51
CA MET A 60 5.66 2.52 -9.86
C MET A 60 5.51 2.82 -11.35
N LYS A 61 4.65 2.08 -12.04
CA LYS A 61 4.25 2.37 -13.44
C LYS A 61 2.78 2.72 -13.52
N ASP A 62 2.35 3.06 -14.74
CA ASP A 62 0.95 3.37 -15.07
C ASP A 62 0.38 4.61 -14.36
N ILE A 63 1.18 5.67 -14.32
CA ILE A 63 0.88 6.86 -13.51
C ILE A 63 -0.28 7.67 -14.11
N ALA A 64 -0.29 7.85 -15.43
CA ALA A 64 -1.18 8.81 -16.06
C ALA A 64 -2.65 8.38 -16.01
N GLU A 65 -2.93 7.09 -16.06
CA GLU A 65 -4.30 6.55 -16.12
C GLU A 65 -4.82 6.21 -14.72
N GLU A 66 -3.95 5.79 -13.81
CA GLU A 66 -4.35 5.21 -12.51
C GLU A 66 -4.05 6.09 -11.28
N ALA A 67 -3.21 7.13 -11.40
CA ALA A 67 -2.94 8.00 -10.27
C ALA A 67 -4.05 9.05 -10.07
N ALA A 68 -4.32 9.39 -8.82
CA ALA A 68 -5.31 10.40 -8.46
C ALA A 68 -4.86 11.21 -7.24
N ILE A 69 -5.24 12.49 -7.20
CA ILE A 69 -5.11 13.38 -6.06
C ILE A 69 -6.51 13.64 -5.51
N MET A 70 -6.80 13.09 -4.32
CA MET A 70 -8.13 13.12 -3.69
C MET A 70 -8.40 14.44 -2.97
N ASN A 71 -8.09 15.54 -3.64
CA ASN A 71 -8.21 16.90 -3.14
C ASN A 71 -8.61 17.82 -4.29
N LYS A 72 -9.77 18.47 -4.21
CA LYS A 72 -10.27 19.40 -5.23
C LYS A 72 -9.71 20.82 -5.10
N GLU A 73 -9.08 21.13 -3.98
CA GLU A 73 -8.51 22.46 -3.68
C GLU A 73 -7.03 22.55 -4.03
N VAL A 74 -6.41 21.42 -4.41
CA VAL A 74 -5.01 21.38 -4.83
C VAL A 74 -4.78 22.25 -6.08
N VAL A 75 -3.75 23.10 -6.02
CA VAL A 75 -3.34 23.94 -7.14
C VAL A 75 -2.44 23.13 -8.06
N LEU A 76 -2.91 22.88 -9.29
CA LEU A 76 -2.19 22.11 -10.29
C LEU A 76 -2.06 22.91 -11.60
N SER A 77 -1.10 22.53 -12.43
CA SER A 77 -1.05 23.02 -13.81
C SER A 77 -2.19 22.42 -14.63
N GLU A 78 -2.68 23.17 -15.62
CA GLU A 78 -3.81 22.79 -16.48
C GLU A 78 -3.68 21.37 -17.05
N LYS A 79 -2.47 20.96 -17.46
CA LYS A 79 -2.19 19.66 -18.08
C LYS A 79 -2.44 18.46 -17.16
N VAL A 80 -2.38 18.65 -15.84
CA VAL A 80 -2.54 17.58 -14.84
C VAL A 80 -3.74 17.81 -13.92
N GLN A 81 -4.56 18.83 -14.18
CA GLN A 81 -5.75 19.14 -13.40
C GLN A 81 -6.71 17.95 -13.28
N ARG A 82 -6.76 17.10 -14.33
CA ARG A 82 -7.59 15.88 -14.36
C ARG A 82 -7.27 14.86 -13.27
N LEU A 83 -6.08 14.91 -12.67
CA LEU A 83 -5.71 14.01 -11.56
C LEU A 83 -6.43 14.39 -10.27
N SER A 84 -6.89 15.64 -10.13
CA SER A 84 -7.65 16.10 -8.96
C SER A 84 -9.08 15.57 -9.02
N VAL A 85 -9.44 14.70 -8.07
CA VAL A 85 -10.73 14.03 -7.98
C VAL A 85 -11.41 14.29 -6.64
N PHE A 86 -12.74 14.17 -6.64
CA PHE A 86 -13.52 14.19 -5.41
C PHE A 86 -13.73 12.75 -4.98
N VAL A 87 -13.38 12.45 -3.74
CA VAL A 87 -13.65 11.17 -3.08
C VAL A 87 -14.22 11.51 -1.70
N PRO A 88 -15.37 10.93 -1.30
CA PRO A 88 -15.88 11.06 0.06
C PRO A 88 -14.81 10.71 1.09
N GLU A 89 -14.73 11.47 2.17
CA GLU A 89 -13.62 11.40 3.13
C GLU A 89 -13.45 10.00 3.72
N GLU A 90 -14.56 9.33 4.02
CA GLU A 90 -14.64 7.97 4.55
C GLU A 90 -14.15 6.89 3.57
N LEU A 91 -14.12 7.19 2.27
CA LEU A 91 -13.66 6.25 1.24
C LEU A 91 -12.19 6.43 0.89
N LYS A 92 -11.56 7.57 1.21
CA LYS A 92 -10.16 7.86 0.82
C LYS A 92 -9.19 6.80 1.33
N ILE A 93 -9.32 6.43 2.60
CA ILE A 93 -8.44 5.45 3.25
C ILE A 93 -8.55 4.04 2.66
N LEU A 94 -9.63 3.75 1.91
CA LEU A 94 -9.79 2.46 1.23
C LEU A 94 -8.74 2.24 0.13
N SER A 95 -8.09 3.29 -0.38
CA SER A 95 -6.91 3.16 -1.25
C SER A 95 -5.75 2.40 -0.59
N ILE A 96 -5.69 2.36 0.75
CA ILE A 96 -4.72 1.55 1.50
C ILE A 96 -5.39 0.25 1.95
N PHE A 97 -6.57 0.30 2.59
CA PHE A 97 -7.18 -0.92 3.11
C PHE A 97 -7.59 -1.92 2.02
N THR A 98 -8.16 -1.46 0.92
CA THR A 98 -8.55 -2.34 -0.18
C THR A 98 -7.34 -2.68 -1.01
N ASP A 99 -6.71 -1.69 -1.63
CA ASP A 99 -5.76 -1.93 -2.71
C ASP A 99 -4.44 -2.55 -2.22
N PHE A 100 -4.10 -2.34 -0.96
CA PHE A 100 -2.98 -2.98 -0.30
C PHE A 100 -3.39 -4.13 0.60
N PHE A 101 -4.12 -3.84 1.67
CA PHE A 101 -4.27 -4.81 2.75
C PHE A 101 -5.10 -6.01 2.29
N ASP A 102 -6.26 -5.76 1.67
CA ASP A 102 -7.15 -6.82 1.22
C ASP A 102 -6.72 -7.43 -0.13
N LEU A 103 -6.12 -6.67 -1.03
CA LEU A 103 -5.82 -7.13 -2.39
C LEU A 103 -4.38 -7.59 -2.62
N ILE A 104 -3.45 -7.33 -1.71
CA ILE A 104 -2.05 -7.77 -1.82
C ILE A 104 -1.60 -8.49 -0.55
N PHE A 105 -1.68 -7.83 0.60
CA PHE A 105 -1.14 -8.35 1.85
C PHE A 105 -1.90 -9.56 2.38
N ARG A 106 -3.22 -9.63 2.17
CA ARG A 106 -4.01 -10.84 2.47
C ARG A 106 -3.44 -12.08 1.79
N TYR A 107 -3.07 -11.98 0.51
CA TYR A 107 -2.49 -13.11 -0.24
C TYR A 107 -1.05 -13.38 0.18
N MET A 108 -0.23 -12.33 0.33
CA MET A 108 1.17 -12.46 0.70
C MET A 108 1.33 -13.06 2.10
N SER A 109 0.54 -12.61 3.08
CA SER A 109 0.49 -13.19 4.43
C SER A 109 0.15 -14.68 4.37
N HIS A 110 -0.88 -15.06 3.63
CA HIS A 110 -1.28 -16.46 3.48
C HIS A 110 -0.18 -17.33 2.86
N ILE A 111 0.50 -16.86 1.80
CA ILE A 111 1.65 -17.57 1.18
C ILE A 111 2.77 -17.79 2.21
N LEU A 112 3.06 -16.79 3.04
CA LEU A 112 4.12 -16.88 4.04
C LEU A 112 3.76 -17.82 5.21
N VAL A 113 2.48 -17.88 5.59
CA VAL A 113 1.97 -18.86 6.55
C VAL A 113 2.09 -20.28 5.99
N GLU A 114 1.53 -20.53 4.81
CA GLU A 114 1.45 -21.89 4.26
C GLU A 114 2.80 -22.43 3.79
N HIS A 115 3.69 -21.58 3.28
CA HIS A 115 4.90 -22.02 2.60
C HIS A 115 6.19 -21.43 3.17
N GLY A 116 6.09 -20.42 4.04
CA GLY A 116 7.26 -19.75 4.64
C GLY A 116 7.44 -20.05 6.13
N GLY A 117 6.50 -20.75 6.78
CA GLY A 117 6.52 -20.98 8.23
C GLY A 117 6.50 -19.69 9.05
N TYR A 118 5.97 -18.60 8.49
CA TYR A 118 5.98 -17.27 9.09
C TYR A 118 4.58 -16.88 9.52
N SER A 119 4.43 -16.38 10.76
CA SER A 119 3.09 -16.15 11.31
C SER A 119 2.42 -14.92 10.71
N GLU A 120 1.11 -15.03 10.46
CA GLU A 120 0.27 -13.90 10.05
C GLU A 120 0.32 -12.76 11.07
N HIS A 121 0.26 -13.08 12.37
CA HIS A 121 0.37 -12.08 13.43
C HIS A 121 1.67 -11.28 13.31
N ARG A 122 2.81 -11.95 13.05
CA ARG A 122 4.08 -11.26 12.90
C ARG A 122 4.14 -10.45 11.61
N PHE A 123 3.53 -10.92 10.53
CA PHE A 123 3.40 -10.15 9.29
C PHE A 123 2.66 -8.82 9.53
N TRP A 124 1.47 -8.86 10.13
CA TRP A 124 0.70 -7.64 10.43
C TRP A 124 1.36 -6.76 11.49
N GLN A 125 2.10 -7.35 12.43
CA GLN A 125 2.91 -6.57 13.36
C GLN A 125 3.98 -5.75 12.61
N LEU A 126 4.63 -6.29 11.58
CA LEU A 126 5.58 -5.52 10.77
C LEU A 126 4.92 -4.43 9.93
N VAL A 127 3.72 -4.70 9.40
CA VAL A 127 2.92 -3.68 8.70
C VAL A 127 2.61 -2.53 9.67
N ALA A 128 2.13 -2.84 10.88
CA ALA A 128 1.86 -1.86 11.93
C ALA A 128 3.12 -1.09 12.34
N GLU A 129 4.25 -1.78 12.54
CA GLU A 129 5.54 -1.13 12.83
C GLU A 129 5.93 -0.14 11.73
N CYS A 130 5.79 -0.52 10.45
CA CYS A 130 6.08 0.37 9.31
C CYS A 130 5.17 1.61 9.29
N VAL A 131 3.87 1.45 9.57
CA VAL A 131 2.93 2.58 9.65
C VAL A 131 3.31 3.51 10.82
N LEU A 132 3.58 2.96 11.99
CA LEU A 132 3.95 3.74 13.18
C LEU A 132 5.31 4.44 13.01
N ASP A 133 6.29 3.78 12.39
CA ASP A 133 7.58 4.39 12.05
C ASP A 133 7.39 5.59 11.12
N TYR A 134 6.54 5.44 10.08
CA TYR A 134 6.20 6.53 9.18
C TYR A 134 5.50 7.69 9.92
N GLN A 135 4.50 7.40 10.76
CA GLN A 135 3.78 8.42 11.52
C GLN A 135 4.69 9.16 12.50
N ARG A 136 5.59 8.43 13.21
CA ARG A 136 6.59 9.05 14.11
C ARG A 136 7.55 9.98 13.39
N ALA A 137 7.90 9.66 12.15
CA ALA A 137 8.81 10.48 11.34
C ALA A 137 8.14 11.75 10.78
N HIS A 138 6.81 11.83 10.76
CA HIS A 138 6.04 12.94 10.18
C HIS A 138 4.97 13.47 11.15
N PRO A 139 5.34 13.95 12.36
CA PRO A 139 4.39 14.41 13.36
C PRO A 139 3.52 15.60 12.88
N GLU A 140 3.97 16.34 11.87
CA GLU A 140 3.23 17.44 11.24
C GLU A 140 1.94 16.99 10.52
N LEU A 141 1.79 15.68 10.25
CA LEU A 141 0.61 15.09 9.62
C LEU A 141 -0.36 14.44 10.62
N ALA A 142 -0.17 14.64 11.92
CA ALA A 142 -0.94 13.98 13.00
C ALA A 142 -2.46 14.08 12.83
N ASP A 143 -2.99 15.27 12.53
CA ASP A 143 -4.43 15.48 12.31
C ASP A 143 -4.99 14.60 11.19
N LYS A 144 -4.16 14.33 10.16
CA LYS A 144 -4.55 13.49 9.03
C LYS A 144 -4.46 12.00 9.37
N PHE A 145 -3.53 11.61 10.26
CA PHE A 145 -3.48 10.25 10.80
C PHE A 145 -4.72 9.94 11.64
N GLU A 146 -5.17 10.88 12.48
CA GLU A 146 -6.39 10.71 13.28
C GLU A 146 -7.64 10.65 12.38
N ARG A 147 -7.71 11.51 11.36
CA ARG A 147 -8.83 11.53 10.44
C ARG A 147 -8.92 10.28 9.55
N HIS A 148 -7.78 9.77 9.12
CA HIS A 148 -7.67 8.56 8.32
C HIS A 148 -6.89 7.49 9.10
N ASP A 149 -7.56 6.95 10.12
CA ASP A 149 -6.99 6.00 11.06
C ASP A 149 -6.81 4.59 10.44
N LEU A 150 -5.56 4.19 10.21
CA LEU A 150 -5.20 2.85 9.73
C LEU A 150 -5.29 1.77 10.82
N PHE A 151 -5.51 2.16 12.08
CA PHE A 151 -5.72 1.27 13.22
C PHE A 151 -7.19 1.19 13.65
N ALA A 152 -8.10 1.74 12.85
CA ALA A 152 -9.52 1.55 13.04
C ALA A 152 -9.86 0.04 13.15
N PRO A 153 -10.80 -0.35 14.04
CA PRO A 153 -11.09 -1.75 14.30
C PRO A 153 -11.67 -2.49 13.07
N GLU A 154 -12.33 -1.76 12.18
CA GLU A 154 -12.96 -2.28 10.97
C GLU A 154 -12.86 -1.24 9.83
N PHE A 155 -12.95 -1.70 8.58
CA PHE A 155 -13.03 -0.86 7.38
C PHE A 155 -14.08 -1.38 6.41
N ILE A 156 -14.53 -0.52 5.50
CA ILE A 156 -15.56 -0.87 4.50
C ILE A 156 -14.98 -1.89 3.51
N ARG A 157 -15.64 -3.05 3.38
CA ARG A 157 -15.21 -4.11 2.47
C ARG A 157 -15.60 -3.81 1.03
N SER A 158 -14.61 -3.52 0.18
CA SER A 158 -14.77 -3.50 -1.27
C SER A 158 -14.75 -4.94 -1.84
N CYS A 159 -15.69 -5.27 -2.73
CA CYS A 159 -15.85 -6.62 -3.27
C CYS A 159 -15.66 -6.65 -4.80
N LEU A 160 -14.42 -6.80 -5.26
CA LEU A 160 -14.09 -6.73 -6.70
C LEU A 160 -14.90 -7.68 -7.59
N ASN A 161 -15.06 -8.94 -7.18
CA ASN A 161 -15.87 -9.90 -7.95
C ASN A 161 -17.33 -9.44 -8.08
N ARG A 162 -17.90 -8.76 -7.08
CA ARG A 162 -19.26 -8.21 -7.16
C ARG A 162 -19.33 -7.02 -8.12
N LEU A 163 -18.28 -6.20 -8.19
CA LEU A 163 -18.20 -5.10 -9.15
C LEU A 163 -18.21 -5.65 -10.58
N GLN A 164 -17.34 -6.63 -10.86
CA GLN A 164 -17.31 -7.28 -12.16
C GLN A 164 -18.66 -7.93 -12.49
N LEU A 165 -19.21 -8.77 -11.60
CA LEU A 165 -20.50 -9.42 -11.83
C LEU A 165 -21.67 -8.44 -11.94
N GLY A 166 -21.56 -7.25 -11.34
CA GLY A 166 -22.56 -6.19 -11.44
C GLY A 166 -22.55 -5.48 -12.79
N ASN A 167 -21.44 -5.52 -13.52
CA ASN A 167 -21.30 -4.92 -14.85
C ASN A 167 -20.17 -5.59 -15.65
N ASN A 168 -20.47 -6.72 -16.30
CA ASN A 168 -19.53 -7.53 -17.09
C ASN A 168 -19.87 -7.65 -18.58
N GLN A 169 -20.71 -6.75 -19.10
CA GLN A 169 -21.03 -6.67 -20.53
C GLN A 169 -20.10 -5.72 -21.27
#